data_AF-A0A524P3E1-F1
#
_entry.id   AF-A0A524P3E1-F1
#
_cell.length_a   1.000
_cell.length_b   1.000
_cell.length_c   1.000
_cell.angle_alpha   90.00
_cell.angle_beta   90.00
_cell.angle_gamma   90.00
#
_symmetry.space_group_name_H-M   'P 1'
#
loop_
_entity.id
_entity.type
_entity.pdbx_description
1 polymer ?
#
loop_
_entity_poly.entity_id
_entity_poly.type
_entity_poly.pdbx_seq_one_letter_code
_entity_poly.pdbx_strand_id
1 'polypeptide(L)'
;MTKVFALALIASGLVLTSRVSAEELPGGKCLECHSTLEDGVAEVWQDDVHAHAGIGCDGCHGGDSTQDDSDLAKRRGTGYRGKLSPQEIILSCGGCHGDIEYM
;
A
#
# COMPACT_ATOMS: atom_id res chain seq x y z
N MET A 1 -16.66 49.59 45.85
CA MET A 1 -17.57 49.88 44.73
C MET A 1 -16.75 49.87 43.44
N THR A 2 -17.18 49.02 42.49
CA THR A 2 -16.94 49.06 41.03
C THR A 2 -15.52 48.93 40.44
N LYS A 3 -15.27 47.73 39.87
CA LYS A 3 -14.76 47.40 38.50
C LYS A 3 -13.33 47.89 38.18
N VAL A 4 -12.40 47.10 37.63
CA VAL A 4 -12.48 46.32 36.38
C VAL A 4 -11.45 45.18 36.42
N PHE A 5 -11.89 43.98 36.08
CA PHE A 5 -11.06 42.83 35.70
C PHE A 5 -10.31 43.13 34.40
N ALA A 6 -8.98 43.09 34.41
CA ALA A 6 -8.21 42.96 33.17
C ALA A 6 -7.86 41.48 32.99
N LEU A 7 -8.78 40.78 32.32
CA LEU A 7 -8.64 39.42 31.80
C LEU A 7 -7.52 39.45 30.74
N ALA A 8 -6.33 38.94 31.08
CA ALA A 8 -5.30 38.68 30.08
C ALA A 8 -5.76 37.49 29.22
N LEU A 9 -5.96 37.78 27.94
CA LEU A 9 -6.53 36.90 26.92
C LEU A 9 -5.78 35.57 26.79
N ILE A 10 -6.55 34.50 26.88
CA ILE A 10 -6.24 33.16 26.39
C ILE A 10 -6.09 33.24 24.86
N ALA A 11 -4.99 32.75 24.31
CA ALA A 11 -4.96 32.01 23.04
C ALA A 11 -3.55 31.46 22.78
N SER A 12 -3.10 30.49 23.58
CA SER A 12 -2.14 29.50 23.08
C SER A 12 -2.86 28.70 22.00
N GLY A 13 -2.79 29.18 20.77
CA GLY A 13 -3.25 28.46 19.59
C GLY A 13 -2.38 27.23 19.40
N LEU A 14 -2.82 26.09 19.96
CA LEU A 14 -2.30 24.78 19.63
C LEU A 14 -2.68 24.49 18.17
N VAL A 15 -1.79 24.84 17.26
CA VAL A 15 -1.93 24.50 15.83
C VAL A 15 -1.74 22.98 15.72
N LEU A 16 -2.86 22.24 15.75
CA LEU A 16 -2.90 20.85 15.31
C LEU A 16 -2.63 20.84 13.80
N THR A 17 -1.37 20.70 13.40
CA THR A 17 -1.04 20.34 12.02
C THR A 17 -1.42 18.88 11.86
N SER A 18 -2.65 18.61 11.40
CA SER A 18 -3.05 17.28 10.97
C SER A 18 -2.15 16.88 9.79
N ARG A 19 -1.18 16.00 10.04
CA ARG A 19 -0.45 15.34 8.95
C ARG A 19 -1.42 14.32 8.36
N VAL A 20 -2.05 14.68 7.25
CA VAL A 20 -2.56 13.68 6.32
C VAL A 20 -1.31 13.02 5.76
N SER A 21 -0.94 11.86 6.28
CA SER A 21 -0.02 10.98 5.58
C SER A 21 -0.72 10.57 4.30
N ALA A 22 -0.09 10.79 3.14
CA ALA A 22 -0.48 10.04 1.96
C ALA A 22 -0.34 8.56 2.33
N GLU A 23 -1.44 7.81 2.21
CA GLU A 23 -1.41 6.37 2.47
C GLU A 23 -0.50 5.76 1.41
N GLU A 24 0.61 5.16 1.84
CA GLU A 24 1.53 4.51 0.92
C GLU A 24 0.83 3.27 0.36
N LEU A 25 0.78 3.16 -0.97
CA LEU A 25 0.15 2.02 -1.63
C LEU A 25 0.81 0.70 -1.17
N PRO A 26 0.07 -0.42 -1.11
CA PRO A 26 0.49 -1.65 -0.45
C PRO A 26 1.60 -2.42 -1.20
N GLY A 27 2.26 -1.82 -2.20
CA GLY A 27 3.21 -2.51 -3.07
C GLY A 27 4.63 -2.64 -2.53
N GLY A 28 4.98 -1.92 -1.45
CA GLY A 28 6.27 -2.03 -0.77
C GLY A 28 7.50 -1.88 -1.70
N LYS A 29 8.57 -2.63 -1.43
CA LYS A 29 9.79 -2.65 -2.24
C LYS A 29 9.59 -3.20 -3.65
N CYS A 30 8.56 -4.04 -3.84
CA CYS A 30 8.18 -4.49 -5.17
C CYS A 30 7.78 -3.29 -6.05
N LEU A 31 6.86 -2.45 -5.56
CA LEU A 31 6.43 -1.26 -6.29
C LEU A 31 7.56 -0.25 -6.48
N GLU A 32 8.37 -0.01 -5.45
CA GLU A 32 9.49 0.95 -5.52
C GLU A 32 10.47 0.58 -6.66
N CYS A 33 10.88 -0.68 -6.73
CA CYS A 33 11.79 -1.16 -7.77
C CYS A 33 11.09 -1.31 -9.13
N HIS A 34 9.86 -1.82 -9.18
CA HIS A 34 9.16 -2.02 -10.45
C HIS A 34 8.72 -0.71 -11.12
N SER A 35 8.53 0.36 -10.36
CA SER A 35 8.25 1.70 -10.91
C SER A 35 9.43 2.28 -11.71
N THR A 36 10.63 1.67 -11.63
CA THR A 36 11.80 2.09 -12.40
C THR A 36 12.03 1.27 -13.68
N LEU A 37 11.21 0.24 -13.95
CA LEU A 37 11.45 -0.69 -15.07
C LEU A 37 10.89 -0.21 -16.43
N GLU A 38 10.25 0.97 -16.46
CA GLU A 38 9.69 1.59 -17.68
C GLU A 38 8.77 0.64 -18.50
N ASP A 39 8.10 -0.31 -17.84
CA ASP A 39 7.22 -1.31 -18.47
C ASP A 39 5.72 -0.98 -18.34
N GLY A 40 5.38 0.09 -17.61
CA GLY A 40 4.01 0.58 -17.43
C GLY A 40 3.19 -0.20 -16.41
N VAL A 41 3.71 -1.30 -15.86
CA VAL A 41 2.92 -2.20 -14.99
C VAL A 41 2.67 -1.55 -13.64
N ALA A 42 3.70 -0.92 -13.07
CA ALA A 42 3.59 -0.23 -11.79
C ALA A 42 2.61 0.94 -11.85
N GLU A 43 2.61 1.69 -12.95
CA GLU A 43 1.74 2.84 -13.16
C GLU A 43 0.28 2.40 -13.26
N VAL A 44 -0.01 1.35 -14.04
CA VAL A 44 -1.38 0.83 -14.17
C VAL A 44 -1.88 0.25 -12.86
N TRP A 45 -1.03 -0.46 -12.12
CA TRP A 45 -1.42 -1.06 -10.84
C TRP A 45 -1.73 0.00 -9.77
N GLN A 46 -1.02 1.14 -9.76
CA GLN A 46 -1.27 2.21 -8.79
C GLN A 46 -2.69 2.79 -8.86
N ASP A 47 -3.31 2.76 -10.05
CA ASP A 47 -4.69 3.20 -10.27
C ASP A 47 -5.73 2.06 -10.11
N ASP A 48 -5.27 0.83 -9.87
CA ASP A 48 -6.13 -0.36 -9.83
C ASP A 48 -6.87 -0.50 -8.48
N VAL A 49 -8.07 -1.10 -8.53
CA VAL A 49 -8.90 -1.33 -7.34
C VAL A 49 -8.21 -2.19 -6.28
N HIS A 50 -7.32 -3.11 -6.67
CA HIS A 50 -6.59 -3.95 -5.73
C HIS A 50 -5.58 -3.14 -4.92
N ALA A 51 -4.88 -2.18 -5.53
CA ALA A 51 -3.97 -1.30 -4.82
C ALA A 51 -4.72 -0.46 -3.78
N HIS A 52 -5.86 0.11 -4.17
CA HIS A 52 -6.72 0.87 -3.26
C HIS A 52 -7.42 0.01 -2.19
N ALA A 53 -7.56 -1.30 -2.42
CA ALA A 53 -8.06 -2.27 -1.44
C ALA A 53 -6.97 -2.80 -0.49
N GLY A 54 -5.73 -2.30 -0.59
CA GLY A 54 -4.63 -2.75 0.27
C GLY A 54 -3.95 -4.06 -0.19
N ILE A 55 -4.23 -4.53 -1.41
CA ILE A 55 -3.62 -5.75 -1.96
C ILE A 55 -2.36 -5.38 -2.75
N GLY A 56 -1.19 -5.72 -2.20
CA GLY A 56 0.13 -5.51 -2.78
C GLY A 56 0.46 -6.40 -3.98
N CYS A 57 1.61 -6.15 -4.61
CA CYS A 57 2.10 -6.94 -5.75
C CYS A 57 2.26 -8.43 -5.39
N ASP A 58 2.73 -8.69 -4.17
CA ASP A 58 2.92 -10.01 -3.58
C ASP A 58 1.60 -10.75 -3.29
N GLY A 59 0.48 -10.04 -3.20
CA GLY A 59 -0.84 -10.66 -3.09
C GLY A 59 -1.18 -11.58 -4.27
N CYS A 60 -0.72 -11.23 -5.48
CA CYS A 60 -0.89 -12.05 -6.68
C CYS A 60 0.40 -12.81 -7.04
N HIS A 61 1.54 -12.12 -7.00
CA HIS A 61 2.82 -12.67 -7.48
C HIS A 61 3.61 -13.43 -6.41
N GLY A 62 3.24 -13.32 -5.13
CA GLY A 62 4.06 -13.78 -4.00
C GLY A 62 5.37 -12.99 -3.88
N GLY A 63 6.32 -13.53 -3.11
CA GLY A 63 7.59 -12.86 -2.84
C GLY A 63 7.61 -12.18 -1.47
N ASP A 64 8.71 -11.52 -1.17
CA ASP A 64 8.87 -10.72 0.04
C ASP A 64 8.98 -9.24 -0.34
N SER A 65 7.87 -8.51 -0.19
CA SER A 65 7.74 -7.09 -0.52
C SER A 65 8.53 -6.16 0.41
N THR A 66 9.23 -6.71 1.41
CA THR A 66 10.13 -5.95 2.29
C THR A 66 11.57 -5.90 1.80
N GLN A 67 11.94 -6.75 0.82
CA GLN A 67 13.31 -6.84 0.29
C GLN A 67 13.48 -5.93 -0.93
N ASP A 68 14.54 -5.13 -0.93
CA ASP A 68 14.98 -4.33 -2.08
C ASP A 68 15.90 -5.11 -3.03
N ASP A 69 16.57 -6.15 -2.53
CA ASP A 69 17.33 -7.10 -3.33
C ASP A 69 16.40 -8.10 -4.02
N SER A 70 16.54 -8.18 -5.34
CA SER A 70 15.65 -9.01 -6.16
C SER A 70 15.82 -10.51 -5.85
N ASP A 71 17.03 -10.98 -5.57
CA ASP A 71 17.28 -12.39 -5.30
C ASP A 71 16.69 -12.79 -3.94
N LEU A 72 16.75 -11.89 -2.94
CA LEU A 72 16.10 -12.08 -1.64
C LEU A 72 14.57 -12.02 -1.74
N ALA A 73 14.02 -11.06 -2.47
CA ALA A 73 12.57 -10.92 -2.67
C ALA A 73 11.96 -12.17 -3.33
N LYS A 74 12.66 -12.71 -4.33
CA LYS A 74 12.22 -13.83 -5.18
C LYS A 74 12.74 -15.19 -4.72
N ARG A 75 13.46 -15.29 -3.59
CA ARG A 75 14.12 -16.53 -3.17
C ARG A 75 13.12 -17.67 -2.95
N ARG A 76 13.60 -18.90 -3.11
CA ARG A 76 12.79 -20.08 -2.79
C ARG A 76 12.27 -20.01 -1.35
N GLY A 77 10.96 -20.20 -1.19
CA GLY A 77 10.28 -20.16 0.11
C GLY A 77 9.48 -18.89 0.37
N THR A 78 9.61 -17.83 -0.43
CA THR A 78 8.75 -16.62 -0.34
C THR A 78 7.44 -16.76 -1.11
N GLY A 79 7.21 -17.90 -1.75
CA GLY A 79 6.01 -18.11 -2.57
C GLY A 79 6.00 -17.34 -3.89
N TYR A 80 7.13 -16.73 -4.29
CA TYR A 80 7.22 -15.99 -5.56
C TYR A 80 6.87 -16.87 -6.78
N ARG A 81 6.00 -16.35 -7.63
CA ARG A 81 5.41 -17.03 -8.79
C ARG A 81 5.86 -16.44 -10.12
N GLY A 82 6.47 -15.24 -10.09
CA GLY A 82 6.83 -14.51 -11.31
C GLY A 82 5.62 -14.15 -12.16
N LYS A 83 5.79 -14.17 -13.48
CA LYS A 83 4.68 -13.92 -14.42
C LYS A 83 3.72 -15.10 -14.41
N LEU A 84 2.50 -14.87 -13.93
CA LEU A 84 1.46 -15.89 -13.86
C LEU A 84 1.06 -16.39 -15.25
N SER A 85 0.92 -17.71 -15.40
CA SER A 85 0.27 -18.33 -16.55
C SER A 85 -1.25 -18.08 -16.52
N PRO A 86 -1.97 -18.27 -17.65
CA PRO A 86 -3.42 -18.10 -17.68
C PRO A 86 -4.17 -18.90 -16.62
N GLN A 87 -3.75 -20.13 -16.35
CA GLN A 87 -4.36 -20.96 -15.31
C GLN A 87 -4.09 -20.39 -13.91
N GLU A 88 -2.89 -19.89 -13.66
CA GLU A 88 -2.53 -19.29 -12.38
C GLU A 88 -3.26 -17.97 -12.12
N ILE A 89 -3.53 -17.18 -13.16
CA ILE A 89 -4.36 -15.97 -13.04
C ILE A 89 -5.75 -16.33 -12.51
N ILE A 90 -6.40 -17.34 -13.10
CA ILE A 90 -7.73 -17.80 -12.66
C ILE A 90 -7.70 -18.22 -11.19
N LEU A 91 -6.67 -18.99 -10.79
CA LEU A 91 -6.52 -19.44 -9.41
C LEU A 91 -6.23 -18.27 -8.45
N SER A 92 -5.45 -17.27 -8.88
CA SER A 92 -5.15 -16.08 -8.09
C SER A 92 -6.42 -15.27 -7.84
N CYS A 93 -7.20 -14.97 -8.88
CA CYS A 93 -8.46 -14.24 -8.76
C CYS A 93 -9.45 -14.99 -7.86
N GLY A 94 -9.57 -16.32 -8.04
CA GLY A 94 -10.45 -17.17 -7.25
C GLY A 94 -10.05 -17.30 -5.78
N GLY A 95 -8.79 -17.04 -5.42
CA GLY A 95 -8.32 -17.06 -4.04
C GLY A 95 -9.00 -16.02 -3.14
N CYS A 96 -9.49 -14.92 -3.72
CA CYS A 96 -10.27 -13.90 -3.01
C CYS A 96 -11.73 -13.88 -3.49
N HIS A 97 -11.96 -13.84 -4.81
CA HIS A 97 -13.31 -13.71 -5.38
C HIS A 97 -14.12 -15.00 -5.41
N GLY A 98 -13.54 -16.13 -5.00
CA GLY A 98 -14.24 -17.40 -4.81
C GLY A 98 -14.71 -17.63 -3.37
N ASP A 99 -14.36 -16.73 -2.45
CA ASP A 99 -14.65 -16.85 -1.02
C ASP A 99 -15.67 -15.77 -0.58
N ILE A 100 -16.84 -16.22 -0.13
CA ILE A 100 -17.94 -15.38 0.36
C ILE A 100 -17.65 -14.73 1.71
N GLU A 101 -16.70 -15.25 2.48
CA GLU A 101 -16.30 -14.66 3.75
C GLU A 101 -15.28 -13.54 3.55
N TYR A 102 -14.57 -13.55 2.41
CA TYR A 102 -13.60 -12.53 2.04
C TYR A 102 -14.20 -11.38 1.22
N MET A 103 -15.16 -11.65 0.31
CA MET A 103 -15.82 -10.68 -0.58
C MET A 103 -17.30 -10.47 -0.25
#